data_AF-A0A849ZAL4-F1
#
_entry.id   AF-A0A849ZAL4-F1
#
_cell.length_a   1.000
_cell.length_b   1.000
_cell.length_c   1.000
_cell.angle_alpha   90.00
_cell.angle_beta   90.00
_cell.angle_gamma   90.00
#
_symmetry.space_group_name_H-M   'P 1'
#
loop_
_entity.id
_entity.type
_entity.pdbx_description
1 polymer ?
#
loop_
_entity_poly.entity_id
_entity_poly.type
_entity_poly.pdbx_seq_one_letter_code
_entity_poly.pdbx_strand_id
1 'polypeptide(L)'
;MTFRALANIVMAASLLAASGCSRPAPNATPEGAVRELTIHLNRYRDGDPAEAKAAFGLLSKAARTELGLRAERYSAASGKRIEPELMLAPASFVGRFEARELASRIQGPYAMVVAVGLLPEEKAEIPCVYEEGGWRVHLELPPLSPVRVLKREGDPSAD
;
A
#
# COMPACT_ATOMS: atom_id res chain seq x y z
N MET A 1 -53.61 26.54 -52.18
CA MET A 1 -54.04 25.35 -51.41
C MET A 1 -52.84 24.40 -51.38
N THR A 2 -52.01 24.48 -50.33
CA THR A 2 -51.76 23.40 -49.32
C THR A 2 -51.25 22.09 -49.96
N PHE A 3 -50.00 21.65 -49.75
CA PHE A 3 -49.60 20.90 -48.55
C PHE A 3 -48.07 20.88 -48.32
N ARG A 4 -47.72 20.63 -47.07
CA ARG A 4 -46.41 20.75 -46.40
C ARG A 4 -45.41 19.65 -46.76
N ALA A 5 -44.13 20.03 -46.64
CA ALA A 5 -42.99 19.33 -46.02
C ALA A 5 -42.88 17.81 -46.13
N LEU A 6 -41.68 17.32 -46.47
CA LEU A 6 -40.94 16.38 -45.61
C LEU A 6 -39.45 16.43 -45.97
N ALA A 7 -38.66 16.57 -44.91
CA ALA A 7 -37.21 16.66 -44.91
C ALA A 7 -36.59 15.31 -44.51
N ASN A 8 -35.26 15.22 -44.72
CA ASN A 8 -34.27 14.37 -44.04
C ASN A 8 -33.95 12.99 -44.60
N ILE A 9 -32.72 12.57 -44.20
CA ILE A 9 -32.13 11.21 -44.09
C ILE A 9 -31.11 10.96 -45.24
N VAL A 10 -29.79 10.77 -45.05
CA VAL A 10 -28.99 10.17 -43.97
C VAL A 10 -27.59 10.85 -43.95
N MET A 11 -27.12 11.31 -42.79
CA MET A 11 -25.68 11.49 -42.53
C MET A 11 -25.33 10.56 -41.37
N ALA A 12 -24.81 9.37 -41.72
CA ALA A 12 -24.48 8.33 -40.77
C ALA A 12 -23.19 8.69 -40.02
N ALA A 13 -23.34 9.22 -38.82
CA ALA A 13 -22.27 9.44 -37.87
C ALA A 13 -21.85 8.11 -37.24
N SER A 14 -20.71 7.58 -37.67
CA SER A 14 -20.04 6.45 -37.03
C SER A 14 -19.23 6.93 -35.82
N LEU A 15 -19.90 7.18 -34.69
CA LEU A 15 -19.25 7.21 -33.37
C LEU A 15 -19.44 5.85 -32.70
N LEU A 16 -18.55 4.90 -33.00
CA LEU A 16 -18.38 3.73 -32.12
C LEU A 16 -17.56 4.18 -30.91
N ALA A 17 -18.26 4.38 -29.79
CA ALA A 17 -17.65 4.55 -28.49
C ALA A 17 -16.94 3.25 -28.08
N ALA A 18 -15.62 3.32 -27.87
CA ALA A 18 -14.84 2.26 -27.27
C ALA A 18 -15.16 2.20 -25.76
N SER A 19 -16.17 1.42 -25.38
CA SER A 19 -16.45 1.04 -24.00
C SER A 19 -15.39 0.04 -23.52
N GLY A 20 -14.18 0.54 -23.24
CA GLY A 20 -13.15 -0.26 -22.60
C GLY A 20 -13.54 -0.50 -21.15
N CYS A 21 -14.04 -1.69 -20.82
CA CYS A 21 -14.16 -2.15 -19.44
C CYS A 21 -12.75 -2.24 -18.82
N SER A 22 -12.24 -1.13 -18.29
CA SER A 22 -11.02 -1.15 -17.49
C SER A 22 -11.32 -1.94 -16.21
N ARG A 23 -10.58 -3.03 -15.97
CA ARG A 23 -10.63 -3.70 -14.67
C ARG A 23 -10.29 -2.67 -13.59
N PRO A 24 -11.08 -2.58 -12.51
CA PRO A 24 -10.75 -1.69 -11.40
C PRO A 24 -9.31 -1.95 -10.92
N ALA A 25 -8.59 -0.89 -10.55
CA ALA A 25 -7.28 -1.04 -9.95
C ALA A 25 -7.38 -1.93 -8.69
N PRO A 26 -6.37 -2.76 -8.37
CA PRO A 26 -6.41 -3.64 -7.20
C PRO A 26 -6.68 -2.89 -5.88
N ASN A 27 -6.26 -1.64 -5.77
CA ASN A 27 -6.49 -0.78 -4.60
C ASN A 27 -7.71 0.16 -4.74
N ALA A 28 -8.65 -0.16 -5.63
CA ALA A 28 -9.91 0.57 -5.75
C ALA A 28 -10.82 0.36 -4.53
N THR A 29 -10.63 -0.72 -3.76
CA THR A 29 -11.28 -0.97 -2.46
C THR A 29 -10.26 -1.19 -1.35
N PRO A 30 -10.63 -1.00 -0.07
CA PRO A 30 -9.75 -1.30 1.06
C PRO A 30 -9.30 -2.77 1.08
N GLU A 31 -10.22 -3.71 0.85
CA GLU A 31 -9.94 -5.15 0.83
C GLU A 31 -9.00 -5.52 -0.31
N GLY A 32 -9.18 -4.89 -1.47
CA GLY A 32 -8.30 -5.08 -2.61
C GLY A 32 -6.88 -4.61 -2.31
N ALA A 33 -6.70 -3.45 -1.68
CA ALA A 33 -5.39 -2.96 -1.26
C ALA A 33 -4.69 -3.92 -0.27
N VAL A 34 -5.43 -4.43 0.73
CA VAL A 34 -4.91 -5.41 1.71
C VAL A 34 -4.53 -6.73 1.04
N ARG A 35 -5.37 -7.23 0.13
CA ARG A 35 -5.11 -8.46 -0.62
C ARG A 35 -3.86 -8.33 -1.47
N GLU A 36 -3.76 -7.25 -2.24
CA GLU A 36 -2.64 -6.99 -3.13
C GLU A 36 -1.33 -6.83 -2.35
N LEU A 37 -1.37 -6.13 -1.21
CA LEU A 37 -0.20 -5.99 -0.33
C LEU A 37 0.28 -7.35 0.16
N THR A 38 -0.65 -8.21 0.57
CA THR A 38 -0.33 -9.56 1.07
C THR A 38 0.29 -10.43 -0.03
N ILE A 39 -0.20 -10.31 -1.27
CA ILE A 39 0.37 -11.01 -2.44
C ILE A 39 1.82 -10.58 -2.66
N HIS A 40 2.09 -9.27 -2.74
CA HIS A 40 3.45 -8.76 -2.96
C HIS A 40 4.39 -9.13 -1.81
N LEU A 41 3.94 -9.04 -0.56
CA LEU A 41 4.76 -9.41 0.60
C LEU A 41 5.06 -10.90 0.66
N ASN A 42 4.12 -11.77 0.30
CA ASN A 42 4.36 -13.20 0.21
C ASN A 42 5.42 -13.52 -0.85
N ARG A 43 5.31 -12.94 -2.06
CA ARG A 43 6.30 -13.14 -3.13
C ARG A 43 7.67 -12.57 -2.78
N TYR A 44 7.70 -11.43 -2.10
CA TYR A 44 8.94 -10.85 -1.61
C TYR A 44 9.63 -11.77 -0.59
N ARG A 45 8.85 -12.35 0.35
CA ARG A 45 9.36 -13.37 1.29
C ARG A 45 9.88 -14.61 0.57
N ASP A 46 9.23 -15.02 -0.51
CA ASP A 46 9.62 -16.18 -1.32
C ASP A 46 10.87 -15.89 -2.19
N GLY A 47 11.43 -14.67 -2.12
CA GLY A 47 12.74 -14.33 -2.65
C GLY A 47 12.74 -13.38 -3.85
N ASP A 48 11.61 -12.79 -4.23
CA ASP A 48 11.55 -11.81 -5.32
C ASP A 48 11.70 -10.36 -4.82
N PRO A 49 12.91 -9.75 -4.88
CA PRO A 49 13.13 -8.40 -4.38
C PRO A 49 12.37 -7.31 -5.16
N ALA A 50 11.91 -7.57 -6.38
CA ALA A 50 11.16 -6.59 -7.17
C ALA A 50 9.78 -6.29 -6.54
N GLU A 51 9.23 -7.26 -5.80
CA GLU A 51 7.92 -7.18 -5.16
C GLU A 51 7.91 -6.21 -3.95
N ALA A 52 9.08 -5.91 -3.36
CA ALA A 52 9.21 -4.96 -2.26
C ALA A 52 8.70 -3.55 -2.65
N LYS A 53 9.03 -3.09 -3.85
CA LYS A 53 8.60 -1.77 -4.34
C LYS A 53 7.10 -1.70 -4.58
N ALA A 54 6.52 -2.79 -5.09
CA ALA A 54 5.07 -2.89 -5.31
C ALA A 54 4.31 -2.89 -3.96
N ALA A 55 4.77 -3.68 -3.00
CA ALA A 55 4.26 -3.67 -1.63
C ALA A 55 4.37 -2.28 -0.99
N PHE A 56 5.54 -1.64 -1.10
CA PHE A 56 5.77 -0.29 -0.56
C PHE A 56 4.80 0.74 -1.15
N GLY A 57 4.47 0.64 -2.44
CA GLY A 57 3.50 1.51 -3.10
C GLY A 57 2.07 1.39 -2.55
N LEU A 58 1.70 0.26 -1.96
CA LEU A 58 0.38 0.05 -1.35
C LEU A 58 0.27 0.58 0.08
N LEU A 59 1.38 1.00 0.68
CA LEU A 59 1.40 1.54 2.03
C LEU A 59 0.97 3.01 2.04
N SER A 60 0.39 3.44 3.16
CA SER A 60 0.06 4.84 3.39
C SER A 60 1.32 5.73 3.37
N LYS A 61 1.17 7.00 3.02
CA LYS A 61 2.24 7.99 3.03
C LYS A 61 2.93 8.08 4.38
N ALA A 62 2.17 7.97 5.47
CA ALA A 62 2.71 7.93 6.83
C ALA A 62 3.66 6.72 7.03
N ALA A 63 3.20 5.51 6.68
CA ALA A 63 4.02 4.29 6.77
C ALA A 63 5.27 4.36 5.87
N ARG A 64 5.13 4.84 4.64
CA ARG A 64 6.27 5.05 3.73
C ARG A 64 7.29 6.02 4.30
N THR A 65 6.83 7.11 4.91
CA THR A 65 7.70 8.11 5.57
C THR A 65 8.46 7.48 6.73
N GLU A 66 7.78 6.69 7.56
CA GLU A 66 8.41 6.04 8.70
C GLU A 66 9.46 4.99 8.27
N LEU A 67 9.18 4.20 7.23
CA LEU A 67 10.17 3.29 6.64
C LEU A 67 11.38 4.05 6.08
N GLY A 68 11.17 5.24 5.50
CA GLY A 68 12.24 6.13 5.07
C GLY A 68 13.16 6.53 6.22
N LEU A 69 12.59 7.02 7.31
CA LEU A 69 13.35 7.37 8.52
C LEU A 69 14.14 6.19 9.10
N ARG A 70 13.59 4.97 9.00
CA ARG A 70 14.27 3.75 9.43
C ARG A 70 15.46 3.41 8.55
N ALA A 71 15.28 3.49 7.23
CA ALA A 71 16.35 3.26 6.27
C ALA A 71 17.49 4.26 6.48
N GLU A 72 17.18 5.54 6.65
CA GLU A 72 18.16 6.59 6.96
C GLU A 72 18.96 6.27 8.23
N ARG A 73 18.28 5.89 9.32
CA ARG A 73 18.95 5.52 10.57
C ARG A 73 19.82 4.28 10.42
N TYR A 74 19.34 3.26 9.72
CA TYR A 74 20.12 2.06 9.44
C TYR A 74 21.39 2.41 8.66
N SER A 75 21.27 3.25 7.64
CA SER A 75 22.40 3.68 6.83
C SER A 75 23.40 4.54 7.61
N ALA A 76 22.93 5.45 8.45
CA ALA A 76 23.79 6.24 9.33
C ALA A 76 24.56 5.36 10.33
N ALA A 77 23.94 4.32 10.86
CA ALA A 77 24.56 3.43 11.85
C ALA A 77 25.49 2.37 11.24
N SER A 78 25.14 1.82 10.07
CA SER A 78 25.87 0.71 9.44
C SER A 78 26.89 1.14 8.39
N GLY A 79 26.82 2.39 7.92
CA GLY A 79 27.56 2.87 6.75
C GLY A 79 27.08 2.29 5.41
N LYS A 80 26.03 1.44 5.42
CA LYS A 80 25.47 0.81 4.23
C LYS A 80 24.15 1.46 3.83
N ARG A 81 24.05 1.93 2.60
CA ARG A 81 22.78 2.43 2.05
C ARG A 81 21.77 1.29 1.93
N ILE A 82 20.55 1.51 2.42
CA ILE A 82 19.40 0.64 2.21
C ILE A 82 18.23 1.48 1.72
N GLU A 83 17.44 0.95 0.78
CA GLU A 83 16.25 1.64 0.29
C GLU A 83 15.05 1.39 1.23
N PRO A 84 14.12 2.35 1.39
CA PRO A 84 13.00 2.23 2.33
C PRO A 84 12.13 0.98 2.13
N GLU A 85 11.88 0.56 0.89
CA GLU A 85 11.11 -0.64 0.59
C GLU A 85 11.79 -1.93 1.09
N LEU A 86 13.12 -1.95 1.16
CA LEU A 86 13.87 -3.09 1.68
C LEU A 86 13.80 -3.17 3.21
N MET A 87 13.31 -2.13 3.89
CA MET A 87 13.02 -2.19 5.33
C MET A 87 11.76 -3.00 5.65
N LEU A 88 10.98 -3.42 4.64
CA LEU A 88 9.84 -4.32 4.82
C LEU A 88 10.25 -5.74 5.25
N ALA A 89 11.39 -6.27 4.76
CA ALA A 89 11.87 -7.62 5.11
C ALA A 89 12.48 -7.72 6.53
N PRO A 90 13.30 -6.75 6.99
CA PRO A 90 13.78 -6.70 8.37
C PRO A 90 12.69 -6.37 9.40
N ALA A 91 11.54 -5.83 8.98
CA ALA A 91 10.47 -5.38 9.85
C ALA A 91 9.10 -6.04 9.56
N SER A 92 9.05 -7.21 8.92
CA SER A 92 7.77 -7.76 8.43
C SER A 92 6.87 -8.24 9.58
N PHE A 93 5.80 -7.47 9.81
CA PHE A 93 4.64 -7.77 10.67
C PHE A 93 3.52 -8.52 9.93
N VAL A 94 3.76 -8.89 8.67
CA VAL A 94 2.73 -9.43 7.78
C VAL A 94 2.85 -10.93 7.68
N GLY A 95 1.75 -11.62 8.00
CA GLY A 95 1.62 -13.07 7.86
C GLY A 95 1.48 -13.82 9.17
N ARG A 96 0.63 -13.33 10.11
CA ARG A 96 0.22 -14.16 11.26
C ARG A 96 -0.56 -15.40 10.79
N PHE A 97 -1.32 -15.27 9.70
CA PHE A 97 -2.13 -16.31 9.09
C PHE A 97 -2.55 -15.91 7.65
N GLU A 98 -3.09 -16.85 6.88
CA GLU A 98 -3.67 -16.60 5.55
C GLU A 98 -5.15 -16.19 5.69
N ALA A 99 -5.50 -14.97 5.29
CA ALA A 99 -6.89 -14.50 5.36
C ALA A 99 -7.78 -15.21 4.32
N ARG A 100 -8.89 -15.81 4.78
CA ARG A 100 -9.93 -16.39 3.94
C ARG A 100 -10.99 -15.36 3.56
N GLU A 101 -11.30 -14.47 4.50
CA GLU A 101 -12.28 -13.41 4.32
C GLU A 101 -11.69 -12.05 4.65
N LEU A 102 -12.12 -11.04 3.90
CA LEU A 102 -11.82 -9.63 4.12
C LEU A 102 -13.14 -8.85 4.05
N ALA A 103 -13.41 -8.05 5.07
CA ALA A 103 -14.57 -7.17 5.08
C ALA A 103 -14.17 -5.79 5.64
N SER A 104 -14.58 -4.72 4.98
CA SER A 104 -14.28 -3.36 5.44
C SER A 104 -15.47 -2.64 6.07
N ARG A 105 -15.14 -1.74 7.00
CA ARG A 105 -16.01 -0.66 7.45
C ARG A 105 -15.37 0.67 7.05
N ILE A 106 -15.97 1.36 6.09
CA ILE A 106 -15.49 2.66 5.57
C ILE A 106 -16.11 3.80 6.38
N GLN A 107 -15.30 4.78 6.77
CA GLN A 107 -15.67 6.01 7.47
C GLN A 107 -14.91 7.19 6.85
N GLY A 108 -15.54 7.87 5.89
CA GLY A 108 -14.90 8.95 5.15
C GLY A 108 -13.66 8.46 4.38
N PRO A 109 -12.49 9.11 4.53
CA PRO A 109 -11.26 8.68 3.87
C PRO A 109 -10.56 7.52 4.60
N TYR A 110 -11.13 6.98 5.68
CA TYR A 110 -10.55 5.89 6.45
C TYR A 110 -11.38 4.63 6.30
N ALA A 111 -10.75 3.47 6.42
CA ALA A 111 -11.43 2.19 6.50
C ALA A 111 -10.72 1.27 7.49
N MET A 112 -11.50 0.42 8.14
CA MET A 112 -10.96 -0.72 8.89
C MET A 112 -11.29 -2.00 8.14
N VAL A 113 -10.27 -2.74 7.70
CA VAL A 113 -10.44 -4.05 7.07
C VAL A 113 -10.26 -5.11 8.15
N VAL A 114 -11.27 -5.95 8.33
CA VAL A 114 -11.21 -7.14 9.18
C VAL A 114 -10.81 -8.32 8.32
N ALA A 115 -9.68 -8.94 8.64
CA ALA A 115 -9.21 -10.19 8.04
C ALA A 115 -9.51 -11.36 8.97
N VAL A 116 -10.10 -12.43 8.43
CA VAL A 116 -10.43 -13.66 9.16
C VAL A 116 -9.76 -14.84 8.48
N GLY A 117 -9.05 -15.66 9.26
CA GLY A 117 -8.37 -16.87 8.82
C GLY A 117 -9.25 -18.12 8.90
N LEU A 118 -8.62 -19.28 9.00
CA LEU A 118 -9.28 -20.57 9.13
C LEU A 118 -9.72 -20.83 10.57
N LEU A 119 -8.88 -20.47 11.54
CA LEU A 119 -9.16 -20.69 12.97
C LEU A 119 -9.90 -19.49 13.58
N PRO A 120 -10.76 -19.69 14.60
CA PRO A 120 -11.51 -18.58 15.22
C PRO A 120 -10.65 -17.45 15.80
N GLU A 121 -9.44 -17.78 16.26
CA GLU A 121 -8.44 -16.83 16.78
C GLU A 121 -7.68 -16.06 15.69
N GLU A 122 -7.75 -16.52 14.43
CA GLU A 122 -7.12 -15.88 13.29
C GLU A 122 -7.96 -14.70 12.83
N LYS A 123 -7.83 -13.58 13.56
CA LYS A 123 -8.48 -12.32 13.23
C LYS A 123 -7.50 -11.16 13.35
N ALA A 124 -7.54 -10.25 12.37
CA ALA A 124 -6.75 -9.03 12.38
C ALA A 124 -7.57 -7.84 11.89
N GLU A 125 -7.34 -6.68 12.51
CA GLU A 125 -7.87 -5.39 12.08
C GLU A 125 -6.76 -4.60 11.39
N ILE A 126 -7.02 -4.18 10.17
CA ILE A 126 -6.01 -3.60 9.26
C ILE A 126 -6.52 -2.21 8.84
N PRO A 127 -5.97 -1.13 9.42
CA PRO A 127 -6.37 0.22 9.09
C PRO A 127 -5.94 0.56 7.66
N CYS A 128 -6.82 1.26 6.95
CA CYS A 128 -6.60 1.73 5.59
C CYS A 128 -7.00 3.21 5.47
N VAL A 129 -6.36 3.91 4.55
CA VAL A 129 -6.64 5.31 4.23
C VAL A 129 -6.74 5.49 2.72
N TYR A 130 -7.70 6.29 2.27
CA TYR A 130 -7.85 6.68 0.87
C TYR A 130 -7.05 7.95 0.61
N GLU A 131 -6.01 7.84 -0.21
CA GLU A 131 -5.12 8.95 -0.56
C GLU A 131 -4.52 8.72 -1.96
N GLU A 132 -4.15 9.81 -2.64
CA GLU A 132 -3.52 9.74 -3.97
C GLU A 132 -4.35 8.92 -4.98
N GLY A 133 -5.68 8.96 -4.87
CA GLY A 133 -6.61 8.28 -5.78
C GLY A 133 -6.83 6.79 -5.52
N GLY A 134 -6.31 6.21 -4.43
CA GLY A 134 -6.51 4.79 -4.12
C GLY A 134 -6.44 4.48 -2.63
N TRP A 135 -6.91 3.30 -2.24
CA TRP A 135 -6.76 2.82 -0.87
C TRP A 135 -5.31 2.41 -0.61
N ARG A 136 -4.83 2.75 0.59
CA ARG A 136 -3.51 2.43 1.10
C ARG A 136 -3.63 1.76 2.45
N VAL A 137 -2.78 0.77 2.70
CA VAL A 137 -2.72 0.10 3.98
C VAL A 137 -1.91 0.95 4.95
N HIS A 138 -2.50 1.29 6.08
CA HIS A 138 -1.78 1.93 7.16
C HIS A 138 -1.05 0.86 7.96
N LEU A 139 0.27 0.99 8.06
CA LEU A 139 1.13 0.08 8.80
C LEU A 139 1.64 0.81 10.04
N GLU A 140 1.28 0.30 11.21
CA GLU A 140 1.88 0.72 12.46
C GLU A 140 3.20 -0.02 12.64
N LEU A 141 4.30 0.72 12.70
CA LEU A 141 5.62 0.16 12.95
C LEU A 141 6.02 0.41 14.41
N PRO A 142 6.75 -0.51 15.06
CA PRO A 142 7.11 -0.39 16.47
C PRO A 142 8.05 0.79 16.69
N PRO A 143 7.90 1.61 17.74
CA PRO A 143 8.73 2.80 17.92
C PRO A 143 10.23 2.47 17.88
N LEU A 144 11.00 3.32 17.20
CA LEU A 144 12.44 3.13 17.08
C LEU A 144 13.14 3.47 18.40
N SER A 145 13.99 2.56 18.88
CA SER A 145 14.86 2.83 20.01
C SER A 145 15.72 4.08 19.76
N PRO A 146 15.98 4.90 20.80
CA PRO A 146 16.85 6.06 20.67
C PRO A 146 18.26 5.62 20.26
N VAL A 147 18.87 6.38 19.34
CA VAL A 147 20.26 6.15 18.90
C VAL A 147 21.18 6.43 20.09
N ARG A 148 21.85 5.41 20.60
CA ARG A 148 22.92 5.59 21.59
C ARG A 148 24.22 5.86 20.84
N VAL A 149 24.74 7.08 20.91
CA VAL A 149 26.11 7.37 20.47
C VAL A 149 27.03 6.66 21.46
N LEU A 150 27.68 5.59 21.02
CA LEU A 150 28.75 4.97 21.80
C LEU A 150 29.90 5.98 21.81
N LYS A 151 30.12 6.63 22.97
CA LYS A 151 31.32 7.44 23.17
C LYS A 151 32.51 6.51 22.97
N ARG A 152 33.31 6.74 21.93
CA ARG A 152 34.53 5.97 21.70
C ARG A 152 35.45 6.23 22.88
N GLU A 153 35.88 5.19 23.56
CA GLU A 153 36.82 5.30 24.67
C GLU A 153 38.10 5.95 24.15
N GLY A 154 38.39 7.17 24.62
CA GLY A 154 39.50 8.00 24.15
C GLY A 154 39.12 9.34 23.51
N ASP A 155 37.84 9.73 23.45
CA ASP A 155 37.47 11.09 23.00
C ASP A 155 37.83 12.12 24.09
N PRO A 156 38.85 12.98 23.88
CA PRO A 156 39.27 13.93 24.89
C PRO A 156 38.13 14.92 25.13
N SER A 157 37.83 15.12 26.41
CA SER A 157 36.86 16.13 26.82
C SER A 157 37.45 17.47 26.40
N ALA A 158 36.75 18.22 25.55
CA ALA A 158 36.99 19.66 25.49
C ALA A 158 36.36 20.24 26.75
N ASP A 159 37.20 20.94 27.51
CA ASP A 159 36.83 21.82 28.63
C ASP A 159 35.77 22.86 28.23
#